data_AF-A0AAF0TUG8-F1
#
_entry.id   AF-A0AAF0TUG8-F1
#
_cell.length_a   1.000
_cell.length_b   1.000
_cell.length_c   1.000
_cell.angle_alpha   90.00
_cell.angle_beta   90.00
_cell.angle_gamma   90.00
#
_symmetry.space_group_name_H-M   'P 1'
#
loop_
_entity.id
_entity.type
_entity.pdbx_description
1 polymer ?
#
loop_
_entity_poly.entity_id
_entity_poly.type
_entity_poly.pdbx_seq_one_letter_code
_entity_poly.pdbx_strand_id
1 'polypeptide(L)'
;MATALKRRVSSIVFAIFLLGSLFAFSIAKEEATKLRTVIGIDLGTTYSCVGVYKNGHVEIIANDQGNCITPSWVSFTDGERLIGEAAKNQAAVNPERTVFDVKRLIGRKFEDKEVQRDMKLVPYKIVNKDGKPYIQVKIKDGETKVFSPEEVSAMIMIKMKETTEAFLGKTIKDAVVTVPTYFNDAQRQATKDAGVIAEASISRTSNHMALYPTHFSGATFVLLDSTS
;
A
#
# COMPACT_ATOMS: atom_id res chain seq x y z
N MET A 1 50.36 19.25 44.27
CA MET A 1 49.73 17.96 43.92
C MET A 1 48.27 18.08 43.46
N ALA A 2 47.40 18.85 44.11
CA ALA A 2 45.97 18.92 43.80
C ALA A 2 45.61 19.46 42.38
N THR A 3 46.41 20.38 41.82
CA THR A 3 46.13 21.02 40.52
C THR A 3 46.33 20.08 39.32
N ALA A 4 47.31 19.17 39.40
CA ALA A 4 47.60 18.20 38.36
C ALA A 4 46.51 17.10 38.29
N LEU A 5 45.96 16.71 39.45
CA LEU A 5 44.87 15.74 39.55
C LEU A 5 43.56 16.30 38.96
N LYS A 6 43.20 17.55 39.28
CA LYS A 6 42.03 18.23 38.68
C LYS A 6 42.13 18.34 37.15
N ARG A 7 43.32 18.63 36.62
CA ARG A 7 43.55 18.67 35.16
C ARG A 7 43.38 17.29 34.52
N ARG A 8 43.94 16.23 35.11
CA ARG A 8 43.77 14.85 34.62
C ARG A 8 42.31 14.39 34.65
N VAL A 9 41.58 14.67 35.73
CA VAL A 9 40.15 14.32 35.84
C VAL A 9 39.32 15.08 34.79
N SER A 10 39.59 16.37 34.60
CA SER A 10 38.92 17.18 33.57
C SER A 10 39.18 16.65 32.15
N SER A 11 40.42 16.27 31.83
CA SER A 11 40.75 15.67 30.53
C SER A 11 40.09 14.31 30.29
N ILE A 12 39.92 13.49 31.33
CA ILE A 12 39.23 12.19 31.23
C ILE A 12 37.73 12.39 31.00
N VAL A 13 37.09 13.31 31.73
CA VAL A 13 35.67 13.63 31.53
C VAL A 13 35.42 14.20 30.14
N PHE A 14 36.31 15.05 29.64
CA PHE A 14 36.24 15.59 28.28
C PHE A 14 36.40 14.51 27.21
N ALA A 15 37.33 13.56 27.41
CA ALA A 15 37.53 12.43 26.51
C ALA A 15 36.31 11.49 26.46
N ILE A 16 35.67 11.21 27.60
CA ILE A 16 34.45 10.39 27.66
C ILE A 16 33.29 11.09 26.94
N PHE A 17 33.15 12.41 27.10
CA PHE A 17 32.12 13.18 26.39
C PHE A 17 32.32 13.19 24.88
N LEU A 18 33.58 13.34 24.41
CA LEU A 18 33.93 13.24 22.98
C LEU A 18 33.70 11.83 22.42
N LEU A 19 34.00 10.78 23.18
CA LEU A 19 33.77 9.40 22.75
C LEU A 19 32.27 9.09 22.65
N GLY A 20 31.48 9.57 23.62
CA GLY A 20 30.03 9.46 23.61
C GLY A 20 29.38 10.22 22.45
N SER A 21 29.89 11.41 22.09
CA SER A 21 29.36 12.17 20.94
C SER A 21 29.73 11.53 19.59
N LEU A 22 30.94 10.98 19.45
CA LEU A 22 31.35 10.20 18.27
C LEU A 22 30.51 8.92 18.09
N PHE A 23 30.19 8.25 19.20
CA PHE A 23 29.33 7.07 19.19
C PHE A 23 27.89 7.42 18.81
N ALA A 24 27.32 8.49 19.40
CA ALA A 24 26.00 9.01 19.04
C ALA A 24 25.94 9.45 17.57
N PHE A 25 27.01 10.06 17.06
CA PHE A 25 27.11 10.46 15.65
C PHE A 25 27.20 9.24 14.71
N SER A 26 27.88 8.17 15.11
CA SER A 26 27.90 6.91 14.34
C SER A 26 26.52 6.26 14.28
N ILE A 27 25.80 6.20 15.41
CA ILE A 27 24.43 5.69 15.45
C ILE A 27 23.50 6.53 14.57
N ALA A 28 23.57 7.86 14.69
CA ALA A 28 22.74 8.77 13.87
C ALA A 28 23.05 8.63 12.37
N LYS A 29 24.33 8.43 12.01
CA LYS A 29 24.74 8.18 10.63
C LYS A 29 24.24 6.83 10.13
N GLU A 30 24.29 5.78 10.94
CA GLU A 30 23.79 4.45 10.59
C GLU A 30 22.27 4.45 10.34
N GLU A 31 21.49 5.17 11.14
CA GLU A 31 20.05 5.38 10.87
C GLU A 31 19.80 6.19 9.60
N ALA A 32 20.57 7.26 9.36
CA ALA A 32 20.40 8.12 8.20
C ALA A 32 20.78 7.44 6.86
N THR A 33 21.62 6.39 6.89
CA THR A 33 22.08 5.71 5.68
C THR A 33 21.23 4.49 5.29
N LYS A 34 20.22 4.12 6.08
CA LYS A 34 19.35 2.99 5.76
C LYS A 34 18.33 3.41 4.69
N LEU A 35 18.75 3.40 3.42
CA LEU A 35 17.87 3.55 2.27
C LEU A 35 16.69 2.58 2.43
N ARG A 36 15.49 3.13 2.57
CA ARG A 36 14.28 2.33 2.70
C ARG A 36 14.04 1.59 1.40
N THR A 37 13.60 0.34 1.50
CA THR A 37 13.23 -0.42 0.32
C THR A 37 11.93 0.11 -0.23
N VAL A 38 11.99 0.61 -1.46
CA VAL A 38 10.85 1.07 -2.23
C VAL A 38 10.46 -0.03 -3.21
N ILE A 39 9.17 -0.32 -3.29
CA ILE A 39 8.62 -1.26 -4.28
C ILE A 39 7.91 -0.49 -5.40
N GLY A 40 7.91 -1.04 -6.62
CA GLY A 40 7.10 -0.56 -7.73
C GLY A 40 5.88 -1.46 -7.89
N ILE A 41 4.68 -0.90 -7.84
CA ILE A 41 3.42 -1.61 -8.05
C ILE A 41 2.82 -1.14 -9.37
N ASP A 42 2.66 -2.06 -10.31
CA ASP A 42 1.77 -1.84 -11.44
C ASP A 42 0.35 -2.22 -11.02
N LEU A 43 -0.49 -1.23 -10.73
CA LEU A 43 -1.89 -1.48 -10.36
C LEU A 43 -2.73 -1.60 -11.63
N GLY A 44 -2.72 -2.70 -12.36
CA GLY A 44 -3.49 -2.79 -13.60
C GLY A 44 -5.00 -3.03 -13.38
N THR A 45 -5.78 -2.84 -14.45
CA THR A 45 -7.24 -3.05 -14.42
C THR A 45 -7.59 -4.52 -14.17
N THR A 46 -6.94 -5.44 -14.89
CA THR A 46 -7.22 -6.88 -14.81
C THR A 46 -6.21 -7.62 -13.95
N TYR A 47 -4.94 -7.24 -14.04
CA TYR A 47 -3.84 -7.82 -13.28
C TYR A 47 -2.97 -6.73 -12.71
N SER A 48 -2.38 -6.98 -11.56
CA SER A 48 -1.36 -6.15 -10.94
C SER A 48 -0.05 -6.92 -10.83
N CYS A 49 1.07 -6.21 -10.80
CA CYS A 49 2.39 -6.79 -10.53
C CYS A 49 3.15 -5.93 -9.52
N VAL A 50 4.18 -6.52 -8.92
CA VAL A 50 5.06 -5.81 -8.00
C VAL A 50 6.50 -6.19 -8.24
N GLY A 51 7.38 -5.19 -8.21
CA GLY A 51 8.82 -5.36 -8.35
C GLY A 51 9.59 -4.57 -7.32
N VAL A 52 10.83 -4.98 -7.08
CA VAL A 52 11.77 -4.29 -6.19
C VAL A 52 13.10 -4.11 -6.91
N TYR A 53 13.72 -2.95 -6.73
CA TYR A 53 15.11 -2.75 -7.18
C TYR A 53 16.06 -3.21 -6.08
N LYS A 54 16.84 -4.26 -6.36
CA LYS A 54 17.76 -4.88 -5.40
C LYS A 54 18.99 -5.40 -6.15
N ASN A 55 20.17 -5.28 -5.53
CA ASN A 55 21.41 -5.82 -6.09
C ASN A 55 21.69 -5.38 -7.55
N GLY A 56 21.40 -4.12 -7.87
CA GLY A 56 21.69 -3.53 -9.19
C GLY A 56 20.68 -3.87 -10.30
N HIS A 57 19.62 -4.62 -10.03
CA HIS A 57 18.60 -4.98 -11.02
C HIS A 57 17.19 -4.91 -10.44
N VAL A 58 16.19 -4.91 -11.32
CA VAL A 58 14.77 -5.04 -10.94
C VAL A 58 14.44 -6.52 -10.85
N GLU A 59 13.85 -6.92 -9.73
CA GLU A 59 13.30 -8.26 -9.51
C GLU A 59 11.77 -8.16 -9.44
N ILE A 60 11.08 -8.91 -10.30
CA ILE A 60 9.61 -9.02 -10.27
C ILE A 60 9.25 -10.14 -9.29
N ILE A 61 8.39 -9.84 -8.33
CA ILE A 61 8.08 -10.76 -7.24
C ILE A 61 6.91 -11.66 -7.64
N ALA A 62 7.14 -12.97 -7.56
CA ALA A 62 6.09 -13.97 -7.70
C ALA A 62 5.21 -14.01 -6.45
N ASN A 63 3.90 -14.19 -6.62
CA ASN A 63 2.97 -14.39 -5.52
C ASN A 63 3.08 -15.80 -4.91
N ASP A 64 2.23 -16.08 -3.92
CA ASP A 64 2.15 -17.38 -3.22
C ASP A 64 1.80 -18.57 -4.14
N GLN A 65 1.32 -18.33 -5.35
CA GLN A 65 1.07 -19.33 -6.38
C GLN A 65 2.20 -19.44 -7.42
N GLY A 66 3.27 -18.64 -7.28
CA GLY A 66 4.39 -18.61 -8.22
C GLY A 66 4.16 -17.72 -9.46
N ASN A 67 3.09 -16.91 -9.50
CA ASN A 67 2.80 -16.03 -10.63
C ASN A 67 3.38 -14.63 -10.42
N CYS A 68 4.02 -14.06 -11.44
CA CYS A 68 4.52 -12.68 -11.43
C CYS A 68 3.44 -11.60 -11.66
N ILE A 69 2.20 -12.03 -11.93
CA ILE A 69 1.02 -11.16 -12.06
C ILE A 69 -0.08 -11.74 -11.18
N THR A 70 -0.79 -10.86 -10.47
CA THR A 70 -1.90 -11.23 -9.58
C THR A 70 -3.18 -10.58 -10.11
N PRO A 71 -4.30 -11.29 -10.27
CA PRO A 71 -5.56 -10.68 -10.68
C PRO A 71 -5.95 -9.52 -9.76
N SER A 72 -6.37 -8.40 -10.35
CA SER A 72 -6.94 -7.23 -9.64
C SER A 72 -8.38 -7.49 -9.18
N TRP A 73 -8.57 -8.57 -8.41
CA TRP A 73 -9.86 -9.12 -8.00
C TRP A 73 -9.94 -9.18 -6.47
N VAL A 74 -11.11 -8.85 -5.92
CA VAL A 74 -11.42 -8.94 -4.49
C VAL A 74 -12.77 -9.63 -4.31
N SER A 75 -12.82 -10.72 -3.54
CA SER A 75 -14.06 -11.44 -3.25
C SER A 75 -14.34 -11.40 -1.75
N PHE A 76 -15.58 -11.08 -1.39
CA PHE A 76 -16.05 -11.08 -0.02
C PHE A 76 -16.79 -12.38 0.26
N THR A 77 -16.29 -13.18 1.20
CA THR A 77 -16.95 -14.40 1.68
C THR A 77 -17.45 -14.21 3.11
N ASP A 78 -18.09 -15.22 3.69
CA ASP A 78 -18.53 -15.19 5.08
C ASP A 78 -17.40 -15.51 6.07
N GLY A 79 -16.30 -16.08 5.57
CA GLY A 79 -15.09 -16.33 6.34
C GLY A 79 -14.14 -15.15 6.24
N GLU A 80 -13.48 -15.02 5.09
CA GLU A 80 -12.44 -14.04 4.86
C GLU A 80 -12.63 -13.28 3.54
N ARG A 81 -11.86 -12.20 3.40
CA ARG A 81 -11.72 -11.49 2.13
C ARG A 81 -10.63 -12.15 1.31
N LEU A 82 -10.96 -12.59 0.12
CA LEU A 82 -10.03 -13.17 -0.84
C LEU A 82 -9.57 -12.08 -1.81
N ILE A 83 -8.30 -12.12 -2.21
CA ILE A 83 -7.70 -11.19 -3.17
C ILE A 83 -6.85 -11.99 -4.16
N GLY A 84 -6.79 -11.56 -5.42
CA GLY A 84 -5.99 -12.23 -6.44
C GLY A 84 -6.70 -13.45 -7.04
N GLU A 85 -5.94 -14.52 -7.29
CA GLU A 85 -6.42 -15.76 -7.89
C GLU A 85 -7.51 -16.41 -7.07
N ALA A 86 -7.40 -16.39 -5.74
CA ALA A 86 -8.45 -16.90 -4.86
C ALA A 86 -9.79 -16.19 -5.09
N ALA A 87 -9.78 -14.86 -5.25
CA ALA A 87 -10.98 -14.09 -5.57
C ALA A 87 -11.51 -14.38 -6.98
N LYS A 88 -10.62 -14.44 -7.98
CA LYS A 88 -10.98 -14.76 -9.36
C LYS A 88 -11.65 -16.13 -9.48
N ASN A 89 -11.18 -17.12 -8.73
CA ASN A 89 -11.75 -18.46 -8.71
C ASN A 89 -13.16 -18.51 -8.10
N GLN A 90 -13.55 -17.51 -7.29
CA GLN A 90 -14.91 -17.40 -6.76
C GLN A 90 -15.90 -16.77 -7.74
N ALA A 91 -15.45 -16.16 -8.84
CA ALA A 91 -16.29 -15.35 -9.72
C ALA A 91 -17.54 -16.06 -10.26
N ALA A 92 -17.42 -17.36 -10.56
CA ALA A 92 -18.52 -18.15 -11.10
C ALA A 92 -19.58 -18.53 -10.05
N VAL A 93 -19.17 -18.69 -8.78
CA VAL A 93 -20.03 -19.17 -7.69
C VAL A 93 -20.52 -18.04 -6.77
N ASN A 94 -19.77 -16.93 -6.73
CA ASN A 94 -20.05 -15.76 -5.89
C ASN A 94 -19.91 -14.44 -6.69
N PRO A 95 -20.65 -14.28 -7.81
CA PRO A 95 -20.44 -13.17 -8.74
C PRO A 95 -20.76 -11.79 -8.13
N GLU A 96 -21.84 -11.67 -7.35
CA GLU A 96 -22.27 -10.37 -6.80
C GLU A 96 -21.34 -9.82 -5.69
N ARG A 97 -20.54 -10.69 -5.06
CA ARG A 97 -19.59 -10.33 -4.00
C ARG A 97 -18.13 -10.42 -4.48
N THR A 98 -17.91 -10.60 -5.78
CA THR A 98 -16.58 -10.66 -6.39
C THR A 98 -16.38 -9.46 -7.30
N VAL A 99 -15.52 -8.55 -6.87
CA VAL A 99 -15.24 -7.25 -7.49
C VAL A 99 -13.98 -7.33 -8.34
N PHE A 100 -14.06 -6.82 -9.56
CA PHE A 100 -12.96 -6.73 -10.52
C PHE A 100 -13.13 -5.45 -11.35
N ASP A 101 -12.17 -5.11 -12.22
CA ASP A 101 -12.23 -3.92 -13.08
C ASP A 101 -12.43 -2.58 -12.34
N VAL A 102 -12.15 -2.54 -11.03
CA VAL A 102 -12.41 -1.37 -10.18
C VAL A 102 -11.62 -0.13 -10.60
N LYS A 103 -10.47 -0.31 -11.27
CA LYS A 103 -9.68 0.79 -11.86
C LYS A 103 -10.44 1.55 -12.95
N ARG A 104 -11.52 1.00 -13.52
CA ARG A 104 -12.41 1.72 -14.43
C ARG A 104 -13.28 2.75 -13.72
N LEU A 105 -13.57 2.55 -12.44
CA LEU A 105 -14.44 3.40 -11.62
C LEU A 105 -13.68 4.49 -10.85
N ILE A 106 -12.40 4.26 -10.56
CA ILE A 106 -11.59 5.14 -9.70
C ILE A 106 -11.55 6.57 -10.24
N GLY A 107 -11.79 7.55 -9.36
CA GLY A 107 -11.80 8.97 -9.69
C GLY A 107 -12.88 9.44 -10.67
N ARG A 108 -13.88 8.61 -11.01
CA ARG A 108 -15.00 9.00 -11.89
C ARG A 108 -16.21 9.50 -11.09
N LYS A 109 -17.12 10.18 -11.80
CA LYS A 109 -18.46 10.50 -11.31
C LYS A 109 -19.42 9.36 -11.61
N PHE A 110 -20.44 9.18 -10.78
CA PHE A 110 -21.43 8.13 -10.95
C PHE A 110 -22.13 8.23 -12.32
N GLU A 111 -22.43 9.44 -12.77
CA GLU A 111 -23.14 9.73 -14.02
C GLU A 111 -22.25 9.64 -15.29
N ASP A 112 -20.96 9.34 -15.15
CA ASP A 112 -20.06 9.17 -16.29
C ASP A 112 -20.58 8.04 -17.22
N LYS A 113 -20.59 8.29 -18.53
CA LYS A 113 -21.08 7.33 -19.53
C LYS A 113 -20.34 5.99 -19.45
N GLU A 114 -19.06 6.01 -19.12
CA GLU A 114 -18.25 4.79 -18.95
C GLU A 114 -18.72 4.01 -17.70
N VAL A 115 -18.97 4.69 -16.58
CA VAL A 115 -19.51 4.07 -15.37
C VAL A 115 -20.89 3.46 -15.64
N GLN A 116 -21.78 4.22 -16.29
CA GLN A 116 -23.13 3.75 -16.63
C GLN A 116 -23.12 2.56 -17.61
N ARG A 117 -22.10 2.44 -18.46
CA ARG A 117 -21.88 1.28 -19.31
C ARG A 117 -21.40 0.08 -18.49
N ASP A 118 -20.34 0.27 -17.70
CA ASP A 118 -19.72 -0.80 -16.90
C ASP A 118 -20.71 -1.40 -15.90
N MET A 119 -21.60 -0.59 -15.33
CA MET A 119 -22.70 -1.03 -14.46
C MET A 119 -23.61 -2.11 -15.06
N LYS A 120 -23.69 -2.20 -16.40
CA LYS A 120 -24.51 -3.19 -17.10
C LYS A 120 -23.74 -4.48 -17.40
N LEU A 121 -22.42 -4.44 -17.25
CA LEU A 121 -21.51 -5.52 -17.64
C LEU A 121 -21.00 -6.29 -16.42
N VAL A 122 -20.94 -5.65 -15.26
CA VAL A 122 -20.43 -6.26 -14.03
C VAL A 122 -21.56 -6.89 -13.21
N PRO A 123 -21.31 -7.99 -12.49
CA PRO A 123 -22.33 -8.68 -11.70
C PRO A 123 -22.57 -8.06 -10.32
N TYR A 124 -21.62 -7.28 -9.80
CA TYR A 124 -21.73 -6.64 -8.50
C TYR A 124 -22.46 -5.30 -8.61
N LYS A 125 -23.07 -4.85 -7.51
CA LYS A 125 -23.88 -3.63 -7.50
C LYS A 125 -22.98 -2.40 -7.36
N ILE A 126 -23.13 -1.46 -8.30
CA ILE A 126 -22.54 -0.11 -8.19
C ILE A 126 -23.66 0.86 -7.79
N VAL A 127 -23.42 1.68 -6.76
CA VAL A 127 -24.36 2.64 -6.21
C VAL A 127 -23.80 4.05 -6.24
N ASN A 128 -24.70 5.04 -6.29
CA ASN A 128 -24.34 6.43 -6.17
C ASN A 128 -24.23 6.79 -4.69
N LYS A 129 -23.08 7.34 -4.28
CA LYS A 129 -22.90 7.98 -2.99
C LYS A 129 -22.20 9.31 -3.24
N ASP A 130 -22.90 10.40 -2.94
CA ASP A 130 -22.40 11.78 -3.11
C ASP A 130 -21.88 12.09 -4.53
N GLY A 131 -22.56 11.57 -5.56
CA GLY A 131 -22.21 11.77 -6.97
C GLY A 131 -21.05 10.89 -7.46
N LYS A 132 -20.53 9.97 -6.65
CA LYS A 132 -19.43 9.05 -6.98
C LYS A 132 -19.91 7.60 -7.02
N PRO A 133 -19.31 6.74 -7.87
CA PRO A 133 -19.62 5.32 -7.89
C PRO A 133 -18.97 4.62 -6.70
N TYR A 134 -19.77 3.86 -5.96
CA TYR A 134 -19.32 2.96 -4.91
C TYR A 134 -19.78 1.54 -5.19
N ILE A 135 -19.05 0.56 -4.68
CA ILE A 135 -19.31 -0.85 -4.84
C ILE A 135 -20.07 -1.34 -3.60
N GLN A 136 -21.32 -1.77 -3.78
CA GLN A 136 -22.13 -2.35 -2.73
C GLN A 136 -22.02 -3.88 -2.78
N VAL A 137 -21.54 -4.49 -1.72
CA VAL A 137 -21.44 -5.95 -1.56
C VAL A 137 -22.07 -6.40 -0.26
N LYS A 138 -22.64 -7.60 -0.25
CA LYS A 138 -22.98 -8.29 0.98
C LYS A 138 -21.72 -8.89 1.59
N ILE A 139 -21.56 -8.75 2.90
CA ILE A 139 -20.51 -9.40 3.67
C ILE A 139 -21.14 -10.43 4.61
N LYS A 140 -20.36 -10.95 5.56
CA LYS A 140 -20.82 -11.89 6.59
C LYS A 140 -22.11 -11.41 7.26
N ASP A 141 -22.97 -12.36 7.61
CA ASP A 141 -24.27 -12.16 8.29
C ASP A 141 -25.31 -11.37 7.46
N GLY A 142 -25.07 -11.21 6.15
CA GLY A 142 -25.97 -10.50 5.24
C GLY A 142 -25.86 -8.97 5.34
N GLU A 143 -24.93 -8.45 6.16
CA GLU A 143 -24.67 -7.01 6.25
C GLU A 143 -24.23 -6.49 4.88
N THR A 144 -24.78 -5.35 4.48
CA THR A 144 -24.41 -4.67 3.24
C THR A 144 -23.34 -3.63 3.52
N LYS A 145 -22.19 -3.75 2.87
CA LYS A 145 -21.13 -2.74 2.89
C LYS A 145 -20.98 -2.06 1.55
N VAL A 146 -20.57 -0.80 1.62
CA VAL A 146 -20.38 0.08 0.47
C VAL A 146 -18.93 0.54 0.49
N PHE A 147 -18.15 0.10 -0.49
CA PHE A 147 -16.73 0.40 -0.63
C PHE A 147 -16.50 1.39 -1.75
N SER A 148 -15.60 2.34 -1.54
CA SER A 148 -15.13 3.20 -2.62
C SER A 148 -14.20 2.42 -3.56
N PRO A 149 -14.06 2.84 -4.83
CA PRO A 149 -13.08 2.26 -5.74
C PRO A 149 -11.64 2.30 -5.20
N GLU A 150 -11.32 3.35 -4.43
CA GLU A 150 -10.04 3.53 -3.75
C GLU A 150 -9.83 2.48 -2.65
N GLU A 151 -10.86 2.17 -1.84
CA GLU A 151 -10.78 1.12 -0.81
C GLU A 151 -10.52 -0.27 -1.41
N VAL A 152 -11.19 -0.61 -2.51
CA VAL A 152 -10.96 -1.91 -3.20
C VAL A 152 -9.56 -1.93 -3.82
N SER A 153 -9.13 -0.83 -4.45
CA SER A 153 -7.78 -0.71 -5.01
C SER A 153 -6.70 -0.81 -3.92
N ALA A 154 -6.96 -0.25 -2.73
CA ALA A 154 -6.09 -0.36 -1.58
C ALA A 154 -5.92 -1.81 -1.12
N MET A 155 -6.98 -2.62 -1.14
CA MET A 155 -6.89 -4.06 -0.82
C MET A 155 -5.93 -4.78 -1.77
N ILE A 156 -5.97 -4.46 -3.07
CA ILE A 156 -5.05 -5.02 -4.06
C ILE A 156 -3.60 -4.57 -3.78
N MET A 157 -3.38 -3.29 -3.49
CA MET A 157 -2.06 -2.78 -3.11
C MET A 157 -1.51 -3.44 -1.84
N ILE A 158 -2.36 -3.71 -0.85
CA ILE A 158 -2.00 -4.45 0.37
C ILE A 158 -1.51 -5.85 0.00
N LYS A 159 -2.21 -6.58 -0.87
CA LYS A 159 -1.75 -7.90 -1.34
C LYS A 159 -0.39 -7.83 -2.04
N MET A 160 -0.15 -6.80 -2.86
CA MET A 160 1.14 -6.62 -3.54
C MET A 160 2.28 -6.36 -2.54
N LYS A 161 1.99 -5.58 -1.51
CA LYS A 161 2.91 -5.34 -0.40
C LYS A 161 3.18 -6.63 0.38
N GLU A 162 2.14 -7.36 0.80
CA GLU A 162 2.26 -8.63 1.54
C GLU A 162 3.10 -9.65 0.78
N THR A 163 2.88 -9.79 -0.53
CA THR A 163 3.71 -10.63 -1.41
C THR A 163 5.19 -10.25 -1.34
N THR A 164 5.48 -8.95 -1.36
CA THR A 164 6.87 -8.46 -1.32
C THR A 164 7.50 -8.59 0.07
N GLU A 165 6.72 -8.38 1.13
CA GLU A 165 7.17 -8.56 2.51
C GLU A 165 7.49 -10.03 2.81
N ALA A 166 6.65 -10.96 2.34
CA ALA A 166 6.91 -12.39 2.42
C ALA A 166 8.18 -12.78 1.67
N PHE A 167 8.41 -12.20 0.48
CA PHE A 167 9.62 -12.44 -0.31
C PHE A 167 10.90 -11.88 0.34
N LEU A 168 10.85 -10.67 0.91
CA LEU A 168 12.03 -9.99 1.46
C LEU A 168 12.26 -10.26 2.95
N GLY A 169 11.29 -10.84 3.66
CA GLY A 169 11.35 -11.07 5.11
C GLY A 169 11.38 -9.78 5.94
N LYS A 170 10.84 -8.68 5.43
CA LYS A 170 10.85 -7.36 6.11
C LYS A 170 9.67 -6.50 5.70
N THR A 171 9.30 -5.56 6.57
CA THR A 171 8.21 -4.61 6.30
C THR A 171 8.57 -3.59 5.22
N ILE A 172 7.62 -3.32 4.32
CA ILE A 172 7.72 -2.30 3.27
C ILE A 172 6.86 -1.10 3.64
N LYS A 173 7.44 0.09 3.54
CA LYS A 173 6.77 1.36 3.87
C LYS A 173 6.58 2.28 2.66
N ASP A 174 7.44 2.14 1.65
CA ASP A 174 7.47 3.05 0.51
C ASP A 174 7.13 2.30 -0.77
N ALA A 175 6.26 2.88 -1.60
CA ALA A 175 5.81 2.29 -2.85
C ALA A 175 5.61 3.35 -3.93
N VAL A 176 5.96 2.98 -5.16
CA VAL A 176 5.65 3.75 -6.37
C VAL A 176 4.54 3.01 -7.09
N VAL A 177 3.46 3.71 -7.47
CA VAL A 177 2.28 3.09 -8.10
C VAL A 177 2.12 3.64 -9.52
N THR A 178 1.86 2.76 -10.48
CA THR A 178 1.61 3.18 -11.87
C THR A 178 0.18 3.67 -12.08
N VAL A 179 0.04 4.70 -12.92
CA VAL A 179 -1.25 5.13 -13.48
C VAL A 179 -1.12 5.27 -15.00
N PRO A 180 -2.21 5.00 -15.76
CA PRO A 180 -2.19 5.24 -17.20
C PRO A 180 -1.97 6.72 -17.50
N THR A 181 -1.24 7.02 -18.56
CA THR A 181 -0.97 8.40 -19.01
C THR A 181 -2.24 9.23 -19.25
N TYR A 182 -3.32 8.60 -19.70
CA TYR A 182 -4.61 9.24 -19.96
C TYR A 182 -5.46 9.49 -18.69
N PHE A 183 -4.99 9.11 -17.50
CA PHE A 183 -5.70 9.46 -16.26
C PHE A 183 -5.68 10.97 -16.03
N ASN A 184 -6.85 11.52 -15.71
CA ASN A 184 -6.97 12.92 -15.28
C ASN A 184 -6.55 13.10 -13.80
N ASP A 185 -6.51 14.34 -13.33
CA ASP A 185 -6.07 14.68 -11.98
C ASP A 185 -6.90 14.01 -10.88
N ALA A 186 -8.22 13.88 -11.07
CA ALA A 186 -9.09 13.23 -10.10
C ALA A 186 -8.78 11.74 -9.98
N GLN A 187 -8.51 11.05 -11.09
CA GLN A 187 -8.14 9.63 -11.09
C GLN A 187 -6.75 9.38 -10.49
N ARG A 188 -5.81 10.30 -10.77
CA ARG A 188 -4.47 10.29 -10.15
C ARG A 188 -4.59 10.49 -8.64
N GLN A 189 -5.36 11.49 -8.19
CA GLN A 189 -5.56 11.73 -6.77
C GLN A 189 -6.23 10.54 -6.08
N ALA A 190 -7.29 9.98 -6.66
CA ALA A 190 -7.96 8.80 -6.13
C ALA A 190 -7.02 7.57 -6.02
N THR A 191 -6.09 7.40 -6.98
CA THR A 191 -5.08 6.33 -6.89
C THR A 191 -4.09 6.57 -5.75
N LYS A 192 -3.69 7.83 -5.49
CA LYS A 192 -2.88 8.18 -4.32
C LYS A 192 -3.63 7.92 -3.02
N ASP A 193 -4.90 8.29 -2.96
CA ASP A 193 -5.76 8.08 -1.79
C ASP A 193 -5.90 6.59 -1.47
N ALA A 194 -6.00 5.72 -2.50
CA ALA A 194 -5.94 4.27 -2.34
C ALA A 194 -4.63 3.80 -1.67
N GLY A 195 -3.49 4.38 -2.05
CA GLY A 195 -2.20 4.13 -1.41
C GLY A 195 -2.18 4.51 0.08
N VAL A 196 -2.74 5.69 0.40
CA VAL A 196 -2.87 6.15 1.79
C VAL A 196 -3.79 5.21 2.61
N ILE A 197 -4.89 4.74 2.02
CA ILE A 197 -5.79 3.78 2.67
C ILE A 197 -5.08 2.43 2.91
N ALA A 198 -4.26 1.98 1.96
CA ALA A 198 -3.49 0.75 2.09
C ALA A 198 -2.52 0.84 3.28
N GLU A 199 -1.84 1.98 3.45
CA GLU A 199 -0.95 2.21 4.60
C GLU A 199 -1.72 2.28 5.94
N ALA A 200 -2.82 3.04 5.98
CA ALA A 200 -3.61 3.24 7.19
C ALA A 200 -4.26 1.93 7.68
N SER A 201 -4.69 1.06 6.75
CA SER A 201 -5.26 -0.25 7.08
C SER A 201 -4.25 -1.17 7.78
N ILE A 202 -2.97 -1.07 7.40
CA ILE A 202 -1.89 -1.87 7.97
C ILE A 202 -1.49 -1.37 9.36
N SER A 203 -1.46 -0.05 9.55
CA SER A 203 -1.23 0.57 10.87
C SER A 203 -2.29 0.13 11.90
N ARG A 204 -3.52 -0.17 11.47
CA ARG A 204 -4.60 -0.64 12.36
C ARG A 204 -4.45 -2.09 12.80
N THR A 205 -4.00 -2.99 11.91
CA THR A 205 -3.72 -4.40 12.27
C THR A 205 -2.49 -4.55 13.17
N SER A 206 -1.62 -3.53 13.19
CA SER A 206 -0.32 -3.58 13.91
C SER A 206 -0.37 -3.14 15.38
N ASN A 207 -1.55 -2.85 15.96
CA ASN A 207 -1.59 -2.24 17.29
C ASN A 207 -1.96 -3.21 18.42
N HIS A 208 -0.93 -3.73 19.10
CA HIS A 208 -0.89 -3.68 20.57
C HIS A 208 0.05 -2.52 20.95
N MET A 209 -0.50 -1.53 21.68
CA MET A 209 0.17 -0.41 22.36
C MET A 209 0.90 0.67 21.51
N ALA A 210 0.20 1.78 21.24
CA ALA A 210 0.26 3.04 22.01
C ALA A 210 -0.28 4.23 21.19
N LEU A 211 -1.01 5.14 21.85
CA LEU A 211 -1.50 6.41 21.29
C LEU A 211 -0.55 7.56 21.68
N TYR A 212 -0.13 8.38 20.70
CA TYR A 212 0.08 9.83 20.85
C TYR A 212 -0.08 10.52 19.48
N PRO A 213 -0.58 11.77 19.42
CA PRO A 213 -0.79 12.49 18.17
C PRO A 213 0.50 13.19 17.75
N THR A 214 0.96 13.02 16.50
CA THR A 214 1.85 13.96 15.78
C THR A 214 2.15 13.44 14.36
N HIS A 215 1.92 14.30 13.37
CA HIS A 215 2.42 14.32 11.98
C HIS A 215 2.41 13.05 11.11
N PHE A 216 1.74 13.18 9.96
CA PHE A 216 1.53 12.18 8.92
C PHE A 216 2.81 11.45 8.49
N SER A 217 2.65 10.13 8.42
CA SER A 217 3.63 9.07 8.20
C SER A 217 4.49 9.27 6.94
N GLY A 218 5.80 9.10 7.10
CA GLY A 218 6.80 9.19 6.04
C GLY A 218 6.79 8.02 5.05
N ALA A 219 5.65 7.63 4.50
CA ALA A 219 5.57 6.79 3.31
C ALA A 219 5.45 7.69 2.07
N THR A 220 6.34 7.52 1.10
CA THR A 220 6.28 8.30 -0.16
C THR A 220 5.58 7.48 -1.24
N PHE A 221 4.33 7.83 -1.55
CA PHE A 221 3.62 7.33 -2.73
C PHE A 221 3.89 8.25 -3.92
N VAL A 222 4.70 7.77 -4.86
CA VAL A 222 4.92 8.47 -6.13
C VAL A 222 4.08 7.79 -7.20
N LEU A 223 3.33 8.58 -7.96
CA LEU A 223 2.69 8.07 -9.16
C LEU A 223 3.67 8.19 -10.33
N LEU A 224 3.88 7.09 -11.04
CA LEU A 224 4.56 7.10 -12.32
C LEU A 224 3.54 6.87 -13.43
N ASP A 225 3.64 7.66 -14.49
CA ASP A 225 2.93 7.38 -15.73
C ASP A 225 3.52 6.14 -16.39
N SER A 226 2.69 5.13 -16.63
CA SER A 226 3.10 4.01 -17.47
C SER A 226 3.07 4.45 -18.94
N THR A 227 4.24 4.76 -19.50
CA THR A 227 4.40 4.79 -20.96
C THR A 227 4.54 3.36 -21.45
N SER A 228 3.87 3.05 -22.57
CA SER A 228 4.13 1.86 -23.38
C SER A 228 5.59 1.73 -23.77
#